data_AF-A0A1Q7NH82-F1
#
_entry.id   AF-A0A1Q7NH82-F1
#
_cell.length_a   1.000
_cell.length_b   1.000
_cell.length_c   1.000
_cell.angle_alpha   90.00
_cell.angle_beta   90.00
_cell.angle_gamma   90.00
#
_symmetry.space_group_name_H-M   'P 1'
#
loop_
_entity.id
_entity.type
_entity.pdbx_description
1 polymer ?
#
loop_
_entity_poly.entity_id
_entity_poly.type
_entity_poly.pdbx_seq_one_letter_code
_entity_poly.pdbx_strand_id
1 'polypeptide(L)' 'MFETATELEPDPVIEAYKKDIDRTLIRENLRLTVEQRFENLERLQKFANEIRRAVKEQANRGD' A
#
# COMPACT_ATOMS: atom_id res chain seq x y z
N MET A 1 10.88 -29.58 3.71
CA MET A 1 11.83 -28.64 4.31
C MET A 1 12.04 -27.53 3.30
N PHE A 2 11.58 -26.31 3.57
CA PHE A 2 11.96 -25.17 2.74
C PHE A 2 13.41 -24.86 3.11
N GLU A 3 14.31 -24.93 2.13
CA GLU A 3 15.69 -24.49 2.30
C GLU A 3 15.67 -23.08 2.88
N THR A 4 16.23 -22.92 4.07
CA THR A 4 16.48 -21.62 4.69
C THR A 4 17.35 -20.84 3.74
N ALA A 5 16.87 -19.68 3.29
CA ALA A 5 17.48 -18.84 2.27
C ALA A 5 19.00 -18.74 2.49
N THR A 6 19.74 -19.52 1.70
CA THR A 6 21.10 -19.19 1.32
C THR A 6 21.05 -17.81 0.70
N GLU A 7 22.04 -16.98 1.02
CA GLU A 7 22.20 -15.66 0.41
C GLU A 7 22.26 -15.87 -1.12
N LEU A 8 21.16 -15.57 -1.80
CA LEU A 8 21.04 -15.75 -3.24
C LEU A 8 21.94 -14.70 -3.88
N GLU A 9 23.01 -15.14 -4.55
CA GLU A 9 23.80 -14.29 -5.42
C GLU A 9 22.85 -13.50 -6.34
N PRO A 10 23.00 -12.17 -6.46
CA PRO A 10 22.11 -11.36 -7.28
C PRO A 10 22.09 -11.84 -8.73
N ASP A 11 20.94 -12.32 -9.18
CA ASP A 11 20.75 -12.75 -10.57
C ASP A 11 20.72 -11.52 -11.50
N PRO A 12 21.56 -11.46 -12.54
CA PRO A 12 21.69 -10.29 -13.41
C PRO A 12 20.40 -9.99 -14.21
N VAL A 13 19.60 -11.01 -14.53
CA VAL A 13 18.29 -10.82 -15.17
C VAL A 13 17.32 -10.19 -14.18
N ILE A 14 17.28 -10.69 -12.95
CA ILE A 14 16.41 -10.14 -11.91
C ILE A 14 16.79 -8.68 -11.59
N GLU A 15 18.08 -8.37 -11.45
CA GLU A 15 18.54 -7.00 -11.18
C GLU A 15 18.23 -6.05 -12.33
N ALA A 16 18.33 -6.52 -13.59
CA ALA A 16 17.96 -5.73 -14.76
C ALA A 16 16.49 -5.29 -14.73
N TYR A 17 15.58 -6.11 -14.21
CA TYR A 17 14.16 -5.75 -14.06
C TYR A 17 13.88 -4.95 -12.77
N LYS A 18 14.60 -5.21 -11.68
CA LYS A 18 14.39 -4.51 -10.40
C LYS A 18 14.74 -3.02 -10.47
N LYS A 19 15.68 -2.62 -11.32
CA LYS A 19 16.23 -1.26 -11.36
C LYS A 19 15.18 -0.16 -11.59
N ASP A 20 14.13 -0.48 -12.35
CA ASP A 20 13.08 0.49 -12.73
C ASP A 20 11.83 0.39 -11.83
N ILE A 21 11.85 -0.48 -10.82
CA ILE A 21 10.73 -0.63 -9.87
C ILE A 21 10.95 0.33 -8.69
N ASP A 22 10.05 1.31 -8.56
CA ASP A 22 9.98 2.09 -7.33
C ASP A 22 9.41 1.24 -6.19
N ARG A 23 10.30 0.90 -5.24
CA ARG A 23 9.98 0.10 -4.05
C ARG A 23 9.77 0.94 -2.81
N THR A 24 9.74 2.26 -2.92
CA THR A 24 9.68 3.19 -1.77
C THR A 24 8.46 2.91 -0.91
N LEU A 25 7.26 2.93 -1.50
CA LEU A 25 6.01 2.70 -0.79
C LEU A 25 5.87 1.27 -0.24
N ILE A 26 6.40 0.27 -0.95
CA ILE A 26 6.41 -1.12 -0.47
C ILE A 26 7.26 -1.22 0.78
N ARG A 27 8.49 -0.68 0.75
CA ARG A 27 9.39 -0.71 1.91
C ARG A 27 8.84 0.09 3.08
N GLU A 28 8.22 1.24 2.84
CA GLU A 28 7.56 2.02 3.88
C GLU A 28 6.43 1.25 4.55
N ASN A 29 5.52 0.64 3.77
CA ASN A 29 4.43 -0.17 4.30
C ASN A 29 4.92 -1.40 5.07
N LEU A 30 6.01 -2.04 4.62
CA LEU A 30 6.59 -3.19 5.31
C LEU A 30 7.21 -2.83 6.67
N ARG A 31 7.62 -1.57 6.88
CA ARG A 31 8.12 -1.10 8.18
C ARG A 31 7.02 -0.82 9.21
N LEU A 32 5.77 -0.71 8.78
CA LEU A 32 4.66 -0.39 9.68
C LEU A 32 4.37 -1.54 10.64
N THR A 33 4.15 -1.21 11.91
CA THR A 33 3.62 -2.14 12.90
C THR A 33 2.17 -2.49 12.59
N VAL A 34 1.64 -3.51 13.27
CA VAL A 34 0.24 -3.93 13.13
C VAL A 34 -0.70 -2.78 13.52
N GLU A 35 -0.41 -2.09 14.61
CA GLU A 35 -1.19 -0.95 15.12
C GLU A 35 -1.23 0.17 14.07
N GLN A 36 -0.07 0.55 13.53
CA GLN A 36 0.03 1.58 12.49
C GLN A 36 -0.76 1.21 11.23
N ARG A 37 -0.80 -0.08 10.86
CA ARG A 37 -1.62 -0.55 9.73
C ARG A 37 -3.11 -0.37 10.02
N PHE A 38 -3.57 -0.64 11.23
CA PHE A 38 -4.95 -0.41 11.63
C PHE A 38 -5.30 1.09 11.66
N GLU A 39 -4.41 1.94 12.18
CA GLU A 39 -4.59 3.39 12.14
C GLU A 39 -4.71 3.90 10.69
N ASN A 40 -3.85 3.41 9.79
CA ASN A 40 -3.92 3.75 8.37
C ASN A 40 -5.24 3.32 7.75
N LEU A 41 -5.72 2.12 8.08
CA LEU A 41 -7.01 1.61 7.63
C LEU A 41 -8.17 2.48 8.13
N GLU A 42 -8.15 2.89 9.40
CA GLU A 42 -9.17 3.77 9.97
C GLU A 42 -9.21 5.12 9.24
N ARG A 43 -8.04 5.73 8.98
CA ARG A 43 -7.97 6.98 8.21
C ARG A 43 -8.53 6.82 6.79
N LEU A 44 -8.21 5.70 6.13
CA LEU A 44 -8.75 5.41 4.79
C LEU A 44 -10.28 5.28 4.81
N GLN A 45 -10.85 4.60 5.81
CA GLN A 45 -12.30 4.47 5.93
C GLN A 45 -12.99 5.81 6.20
N LYS A 46 -12.42 6.66 7.06
CA LYS A 46 -12.93 8.02 7.30
C LYS A 46 -12.97 8.84 6.00
N PHE A 47 -11.85 8.86 5.27
CA PHE A 47 -11.74 9.54 3.98
C PHE A 47 -12.79 9.05 2.96
N ALA A 48 -12.93 7.72 2.82
CA ALA A 48 -13.91 7.14 1.91
C ALA A 48 -15.36 7.53 2.28
N ASN A 49 -15.66 7.58 3.58
CA ASN A 49 -16.98 8.00 4.06
C ASN A 49 -17.26 9.48 3.79
N GLU A 50 -16.25 10.35 3.95
CA GLU A 50 -16.37 11.77 3.63
C GLU A 50 -16.66 12.01 2.16
N ILE A 51 -15.95 11.30 1.26
CA ILE A 51 -16.22 11.37 -0.19
C ILE A 51 -17.66 10.91 -0.49
N ARG A 52 -18.08 9.76 0.04
CA ARG A 52 -19.43 9.25 -0.19
C ARG A 52 -20.51 10.23 0.26
N ARG A 53 -20.30 10.87 1.43
CA ARG A 53 -21.20 11.91 1.93
C ARG A 53 -21.23 13.10 0.97
N ALA A 54 -20.08 13.62 0.56
CA ALA A 54 -20.00 14.77 -0.35
C ALA A 54 -20.72 14.50 -1.68
N VAL A 55 -20.52 13.32 -2.28
CA VAL A 55 -21.21 12.91 -3.51
C VAL A 55 -22.73 12.85 -3.30
N LYS A 56 -23.19 12.26 -2.19
CA LYS A 56 -24.63 12.19 -1.87
C LYS A 56 -25.25 13.57 -1.68
N GLU A 57 -24.59 14.46 -0.96
CA GLU A 57 -25.08 15.82 -0.77
C GLU A 57 -25.10 16.62 -2.08
N GLN A 58 -24.12 16.42 -2.96
CA GLN A 58 -24.11 17.05 -4.28
C GLN A 58 -25.29 16.57 -5.14
N ALA A 59 -25.59 15.27 -5.15
CA ALA A 59 -26.74 14.71 -5.86
C ALA A 59 -28.06 15.32 -5.36
N ASN A 60 -28.25 15.41 -4.05
CA ASN A 60 -29.46 15.98 -3.44
C ASN A 60 -29.64 17.50 -3.64
N ARG A 61 -28.58 18.22 -4.07
CA ARG A 61 -28.65 19.66 -4.38
C ARG A 61 -29.02 19.93 -5.85
N GLY A 62 -29.05 18.89 -6.68
CA GLY A 62 -29.40 18.96 -8.11
C GLY A 62 -30.84 18.57 -8.43
N ASP A 63 -31.62 18.11 -7.44
CA ASP A 63 -33.09 17.95 -7.47
C ASP A 63 -33.78 19.19 -6.90
#